data_AF-A0A524B4Z7-F1
#
_entry.id   AF-A0A524B4Z7-F1
#
_cell.length_a   1.000
_cell.length_b   1.000
_cell.length_c   1.000
_cell.angle_alpha   90.00
_cell.angle_beta   90.00
_cell.angle_gamma   90.00
#
_symmetry.space_group_name_H-M   'P 1'
#
loop_
_entity.id
_entity.type
_entity.pdbx_description
1 polymer ?
#
loop_
_entity_poly.entity_id
_entity_poly.type
_entity_poly.pdbx_seq_one_letter_code
_entity_poly.pdbx_strand_id
1 'polypeptide(L)'
;MLTAVVIQSGGTVRVELLAGGGESGEEELISPSKCLFEPETEEARTAEKISPEECGPGPSPIMPEMKELAWGAGAFVVFALLMRFFLFPRLKRGMDARYNSIREGHENADAARSSARSEVAQYEAAVASAKADAAKVVDAARATLESERQAKIAEANSRINAKREAALRDAEAARGAVRGQIESAVTDVVTSAVEAATGKRPDASAVSRAVADTMSAGVR
;
A
#
# COMPACT_ATOMS: atom_id res chain seq x y z
N MET A 1 -36.35 42.46 39.94
CA MET A 1 -35.46 42.60 38.76
C MET A 1 -36.07 43.67 37.87
N LEU A 2 -35.30 44.67 37.42
CA LEU A 2 -35.82 45.71 36.52
C LEU A 2 -35.79 45.21 35.08
N THR A 3 -36.93 45.26 34.41
CA THR A 3 -37.04 44.87 33.00
C THR A 3 -37.34 46.13 32.19
N ALA A 4 -36.48 46.46 31.24
CA ALA A 4 -36.68 47.60 30.34
C ALA A 4 -37.47 47.16 29.10
N VAL A 5 -38.58 47.84 28.82
CA VAL A 5 -39.34 47.68 27.58
C VAL A 5 -39.17 48.94 26.75
N VAL A 6 -38.76 48.76 25.50
CA VAL A 6 -38.50 49.85 24.55
C VAL A 6 -39.62 49.86 23.52
N ILE A 7 -40.33 50.98 23.41
CA ILE A 7 -41.39 51.16 22.42
C ILE A 7 -41.01 52.31 21.49
N GLN A 8 -40.99 52.03 20.19
CA GLN A 8 -40.71 53.00 19.14
C GLN A 8 -41.99 53.28 18.37
N SER A 9 -42.48 54.51 18.42
CA SER A 9 -43.64 54.95 17.64
C SER A 9 -43.41 56.37 17.11
N GLY A 10 -43.62 56.56 15.81
CA GLY A 10 -43.59 57.89 15.17
C GLY A 10 -42.25 58.63 15.22
N GLY A 11 -41.12 57.92 15.21
CA GLY A 11 -39.78 58.53 15.09
C GLY A 11 -39.11 58.95 16.41
N THR A 12 -39.74 58.69 17.56
CA THR A 12 -39.10 58.83 18.87
C THR A 12 -39.08 57.49 19.61
N VAL A 13 -37.98 57.21 20.31
CA VAL A 13 -37.80 55.99 21.11
C VAL A 13 -38.06 56.34 22.56
N ARG A 14 -39.00 55.63 23.20
CA ARG A 14 -39.27 55.79 24.63
C ARG A 14 -38.93 54.48 25.34
N VAL A 15 -38.13 54.57 26.39
CA VAL A 15 -37.69 53.42 27.20
C VAL A 15 -38.40 53.50 28.55
N GLU A 16 -39.15 52.46 28.89
CA GLU A 16 -39.93 52.41 30.12
C GLU A 16 -39.45 51.22 30.96
N LEU A 17 -39.10 51.47 32.22
CA LEU A 17 -38.53 50.49 33.14
C LEU A 17 -39.65 49.96 34.04
N LEU A 18 -40.02 48.70 33.85
CA LEU A 18 -41.02 48.03 34.68
C LEU A 18 -40.30 47.18 35.74
N ALA A 19 -40.48 47.54 37.00
CA ALA A 19 -40.05 46.73 38.13
C ALA A 19 -41.13 45.66 38.42
N GLY A 20 -40.81 44.40 38.19
CA GLY A 20 -41.74 43.29 38.43
C GLY A 20 -41.84 42.90 39.91
N GLY A 21 -43.00 43.21 40.52
CA GLY A 21 -43.60 42.59 41.73
C GLY A 21 -42.96 42.91 43.08
N GLY A 22 -43.67 43.39 44.11
CA GLY A 22 -45.09 43.65 44.26
C GLY A 22 -45.41 44.31 45.62
N GLU A 23 -46.69 44.66 45.75
CA GLU A 23 -47.43 45.12 46.92
C GLU A 23 -47.43 46.63 47.26
N SER A 24 -48.55 47.23 46.84
CA SER A 24 -49.36 48.25 47.51
C SER A 24 -48.79 49.66 47.73
N GLY A 25 -49.48 50.62 47.11
CA GLY A 25 -49.73 51.92 47.74
C GLY A 25 -49.21 53.13 46.96
N GLU A 26 -50.13 53.80 46.28
CA GLU A 26 -50.13 55.21 45.88
C GLU A 26 -49.05 55.74 44.90
N GLU A 27 -49.52 56.06 43.69
CA GLU A 27 -48.82 56.92 42.73
C GLU A 27 -48.69 58.35 43.30
N GLU A 28 -47.53 58.71 43.82
CA GLU A 28 -47.17 60.12 44.03
C GLU A 28 -46.33 60.61 42.84
N LEU A 29 -46.93 61.46 42.00
CA LEU A 29 -46.26 62.21 40.94
C LEU A 29 -45.16 63.08 41.55
N ILE A 30 -43.90 62.67 41.42
CA ILE A 30 -42.75 63.47 41.84
C ILE A 30 -42.58 64.63 40.86
N SER A 31 -43.07 65.80 41.26
CA SER A 31 -42.86 67.08 40.56
C SER A 31 -41.38 67.51 40.63
N PRO A 32 -40.78 68.02 39.54
CA PRO A 32 -39.34 68.36 39.46
C PRO A 32 -38.90 69.51 40.38
N SER A 33 -39.82 70.13 41.13
CA SER A 33 -39.51 71.16 42.13
C SER A 33 -39.00 70.62 43.46
N LYS A 34 -39.04 69.30 43.72
CA LYS A 34 -38.45 68.67 44.93
C LYS A 34 -36.94 68.41 44.82
N CYS A 35 -36.28 68.75 43.71
CA CYS A 35 -34.83 68.59 43.51
C CYS A 35 -34.02 69.89 43.72
N LEU A 36 -34.66 70.98 44.16
CA LEU A 36 -33.93 72.15 44.64
C LEU A 36 -33.57 71.96 46.11
N PHE A 37 -32.27 71.75 46.35
CA PHE A 37 -31.67 71.82 47.66
C PHE A 37 -31.70 73.29 48.11
N GLU A 38 -32.74 73.68 48.84
CA GLU A 38 -32.74 74.93 49.61
C GLU A 38 -31.93 74.70 50.89
N PRO A 39 -30.85 75.46 51.14
CA PRO A 39 -30.05 75.29 52.35
C PRO A 39 -30.82 75.86 53.55
N GLU A 40 -31.32 74.97 54.41
CA GLU A 40 -31.74 75.32 55.76
C GLU A 40 -30.51 75.65 56.60
N THR A 41 -30.20 76.94 56.75
CA THR A 41 -29.72 77.62 57.99
C THR A 41 -29.11 78.99 57.66
N GLU A 42 -29.45 79.98 58.49
CA GLU A 42 -29.10 81.41 58.33
C GLU A 42 -27.61 81.77 58.51
N GLU A 43 -26.72 80.83 58.84
CA GLU A 43 -25.30 81.11 59.07
C GLU A 43 -24.41 80.96 57.81
N ALA A 44 -24.97 80.58 56.66
CA ALA A 44 -24.25 80.58 55.38
C ALA A 44 -24.21 81.96 54.68
N ARG A 45 -24.67 83.04 55.35
CA ARG A 45 -24.64 84.42 54.83
C ARG A 45 -23.35 85.17 55.14
N THR A 46 -22.44 84.60 55.93
CA THR A 46 -21.10 85.14 56.24
C THR A 46 -19.97 84.35 55.57
N ALA A 47 -20.27 83.53 54.56
CA ALA A 47 -19.25 83.02 53.66
C ALA A 47 -18.77 84.17 52.76
N GLU A 48 -17.55 84.63 53.01
CA GLU A 48 -16.76 85.52 52.17
C GLU A 48 -16.81 85.03 50.71
N LYS A 49 -17.62 85.67 49.87
CA LYS A 49 -17.78 85.28 48.47
C LYS A 49 -16.71 85.97 47.63
N ILE A 50 -15.60 85.23 47.56
CA ILE A 50 -14.43 85.30 46.68
C ILE A 50 -14.67 86.12 45.41
N SER A 51 -13.80 87.10 45.19
CA SER A 51 -13.81 87.97 44.00
C SER A 51 -13.58 87.15 42.71
N PRO A 52 -14.13 87.56 41.54
CA PRO A 52 -13.94 86.83 40.28
C PRO A 52 -12.52 86.86 39.72
N GLU A 53 -11.57 87.55 40.37
CA GLU A 53 -10.21 87.76 39.86
C GLU A 53 -9.21 86.66 40.25
N GLU A 54 -9.61 85.65 41.03
CA GLU A 54 -8.73 84.53 41.45
C GLU A 54 -8.99 83.19 40.75
N CYS A 55 -9.73 83.19 39.62
CA CYS A 55 -9.71 82.05 38.70
C CYS A 55 -8.44 82.10 37.84
N GLY A 56 -7.34 81.56 38.36
CA GLY A 56 -6.18 81.22 37.54
C GLY A 56 -6.60 80.33 36.35
N PRO A 57 -5.82 80.29 35.25
CA PRO A 57 -6.17 79.48 34.08
C PRO A 57 -6.42 78.04 34.54
N GLY A 58 -7.67 77.59 34.44
CA GLY A 58 -8.06 76.24 34.83
C GLY A 58 -7.20 75.21 34.09
N PRO A 59 -7.02 74.01 34.65
CA PRO A 59 -6.13 72.99 34.06
C PRO A 59 -6.45 72.82 32.58
N SER A 60 -5.46 73.05 31.72
CA SER A 60 -5.63 73.00 30.27
C SER A 60 -6.03 71.57 29.87
N PRO A 61 -7.22 71.33 29.29
CA PRO A 61 -7.68 69.98 28.93
C PRO A 61 -6.79 69.29 27.87
N ILE A 62 -5.95 70.07 27.21
CA ILE A 62 -5.07 69.66 26.10
C ILE A 62 -3.66 69.30 26.61
N MET A 63 -3.22 69.89 27.73
CA MET A 63 -1.91 69.62 28.32
C MET A 63 -2.09 69.13 29.75
N PRO A 64 -1.95 67.82 30.00
CA PRO A 64 -2.02 67.29 31.34
C PRO A 64 -0.85 67.80 32.19
N GLU A 65 -1.08 67.84 33.50
CA GLU A 65 -0.04 68.09 34.49
C GLU A 65 1.13 67.10 34.30
N MET A 66 2.36 67.60 34.20
CA MET A 66 3.55 66.80 33.87
C MET A 66 3.78 65.62 34.83
N LYS A 67 3.33 65.75 36.08
CA LYS A 67 3.38 64.69 37.10
C LYS A 67 2.49 63.48 36.73
N GLU A 68 1.29 63.72 36.20
CA GLU A 68 0.36 62.67 35.81
C GLU A 68 0.86 61.96 34.56
N LEU A 69 1.44 62.72 33.63
CA LEU A 69 2.09 62.17 32.45
C LEU A 69 3.30 61.30 32.83
N ALA A 70 4.13 61.75 33.78
CA ALA A 70 5.28 60.98 34.25
C ALA A 70 4.88 59.68 34.95
N TRP A 71 3.84 59.70 35.79
CA TRP A 71 3.35 58.52 36.48
C TRP A 71 2.66 57.53 35.52
N GLY A 72 1.81 58.03 34.62
CA GLY A 72 1.15 57.22 33.59
C GLY A 72 2.14 56.63 32.58
N ALA A 73 3.08 57.42 32.09
CA ALA A 73 4.14 56.94 31.20
C ALA A 73 5.06 55.95 31.91
N GLY A 74 5.40 56.18 33.18
CA GLY A 74 6.19 55.24 33.99
C GLY A 74 5.51 53.88 34.14
N ALA A 75 4.23 53.86 34.52
CA ALA A 75 3.45 52.64 34.62
C ALA A 75 3.34 51.92 33.26
N PHE A 76 3.11 52.66 32.18
CA PHE A 76 3.07 52.13 30.82
C PHE A 76 4.41 51.51 30.40
N VAL A 77 5.53 52.19 30.67
CA VAL A 77 6.87 51.68 30.34
C VAL A 77 7.17 50.40 31.12
N VAL A 78 6.89 50.36 32.42
CA VAL A 78 7.08 49.15 33.23
C VAL A 78 6.25 47.99 32.67
N PHE A 79 4.99 48.22 32.34
CA PHE A 79 4.13 47.23 31.71
C PHE A 79 4.65 46.79 30.32
N ALA A 80 5.09 47.73 29.49
CA ALA A 80 5.65 47.46 28.17
C ALA A 80 6.94 46.60 28.25
N LEU A 81 7.81 46.88 29.23
CA LEU A 81 9.00 46.06 29.49
C LEU A 81 8.61 44.66 29.95
N LEU A 82 7.62 44.52 30.84
CA LEU A 82 7.11 43.23 31.27
C LEU A 82 6.56 42.42 30.09
N MET A 83 5.75 43.02 29.22
CA MET A 83 5.30 42.38 27.98
C MET A 83 6.49 41.98 27.09
N ARG A 84 7.46 42.88 26.88
CA ARG A 84 8.62 42.66 26.00
C ARG A 84 9.50 41.51 26.47
N PHE A 85 9.73 41.39 27.78
CA PHE A 85 10.62 40.38 28.36
C PHE A 85 9.91 39.08 28.76
N PHE A 86 8.61 39.09 29.05
CA PHE A 86 7.89 37.90 29.51
C PHE A 86 6.91 37.35 28.48
N LEU A 87 6.03 38.20 27.95
CA LEU A 87 4.92 37.77 27.09
C LEU A 87 5.37 37.46 25.66
N PHE A 88 6.10 38.39 25.03
CA PHE A 88 6.62 38.22 23.67
C PHE A 88 7.47 36.95 23.47
N PRO A 89 8.45 36.63 24.35
CA PRO A 89 9.24 35.42 24.16
C PRO A 89 8.41 34.14 24.36
N ARG A 90 7.39 34.14 25.21
CA ARG A 90 6.48 32.99 25.34
C ARG A 90 5.63 32.79 24.08
N LEU A 91 5.08 33.87 23.53
CA LEU A 91 4.30 33.81 22.29
C LEU A 91 5.15 33.34 21.11
N LYS A 92 6.35 33.92 20.95
CA LYS A 92 7.29 33.52 19.88
C LYS A 92 7.67 32.04 20.00
N ARG A 93 7.97 31.54 21.20
CA ARG A 93 8.25 30.11 21.42
C ARG A 93 7.08 29.23 21.00
N GLY A 94 5.84 29.61 21.32
CA GLY A 94 4.65 28.86 20.92
C GLY A 94 4.47 28.82 19.39
N MET A 95 4.68 29.94 18.72
CA MET A 95 4.66 30.00 17.26
C MET A 95 5.77 29.15 16.63
N ASP A 96 7.02 29.36 17.07
CA ASP A 96 8.18 28.63 16.56
C ASP A 96 8.01 27.11 16.78
N ALA A 97 7.50 26.68 17.94
CA ALA A 97 7.20 25.27 18.22
C ALA A 97 6.16 24.69 17.25
N ARG A 98 5.08 25.43 16.94
CA ARG A 98 4.08 25.00 15.96
C ARG A 98 4.68 24.90 14.56
N TYR A 99 5.44 25.90 14.13
CA TYR A 99 6.11 25.87 12.83
C TYR A 99 7.07 24.68 12.71
N ASN A 100 7.88 24.44 13.75
CA ASN A 100 8.81 23.32 13.77
C ASN A 100 8.06 21.99 13.75
N SER A 101 6.99 21.82 14.54
CA SER A 101 6.20 20.57 14.53
C SER A 101 5.54 20.28 13.18
N ILE A 102 5.13 21.34 12.46
CA ILE A 102 4.54 21.19 11.12
C ILE A 102 5.64 20.80 10.12
N ARG A 103 6.79 21.49 10.15
CA ARG A 103 7.92 21.17 9.27
C ARG A 103 8.41 19.74 9.50
N GLU A 104 8.62 19.36 10.76
CA GLU A 104 9.01 18.00 11.13
C GLU A 104 7.94 16.97 10.73
N GLY A 105 6.66 17.30 10.90
CA GLY A 105 5.56 16.46 10.45
C GLY A 105 5.57 16.23 8.93
N HIS A 106 5.88 17.26 8.13
CA HIS A 106 6.04 17.13 6.68
C HIS A 106 7.27 16.30 6.31
N GLU A 107 8.42 16.60 6.91
CA GLU A 107 9.68 15.87 6.66
C GLU A 107 9.53 14.39 7.01
N ASN A 108 8.92 14.05 8.15
CA ASN A 108 8.65 12.67 8.54
C ASN A 108 7.65 11.99 7.61
N ALA A 109 6.59 12.69 7.18
CA ALA A 109 5.63 12.13 6.24
C ALA A 109 6.26 11.86 4.86
N ASP A 110 7.12 12.75 4.38
CA ASP A 110 7.81 12.59 3.10
C ASP A 110 8.90 11.51 3.19
N ALA A 111 9.64 11.44 4.29
CA ALA A 111 10.58 10.35 4.56
C ALA A 111 9.87 8.99 4.60
N ALA A 112 8.74 8.88 5.31
CA ALA A 112 7.94 7.66 5.39
C ALA A 112 7.34 7.27 4.03
N ARG A 113 6.88 8.24 3.23
CA ARG A 113 6.41 7.98 1.86
C ARG A 113 7.55 7.50 0.97
N SER A 114 8.74 8.10 1.09
CA SER A 114 9.91 7.72 0.31
C SER A 114 10.40 6.32 0.69
N SER A 115 10.45 5.98 1.98
CA SER A 115 10.82 4.63 2.43
C SER A 115 9.80 3.60 1.98
N ALA A 116 8.50 3.86 2.12
CA ALA A 116 7.45 2.97 1.64
C ALA A 116 7.52 2.73 0.13
N ARG A 117 7.76 3.79 -0.67
CA ARG A 117 7.97 3.65 -2.13
C ARG A 117 9.21 2.81 -2.46
N SER A 118 10.30 3.00 -1.72
CA SER A 118 11.52 2.21 -1.87
C SER A 118 11.28 0.74 -1.53
N GLU A 119 10.57 0.45 -0.44
CA GLU A 119 10.20 -0.92 -0.03
C GLU A 119 9.31 -1.59 -1.07
N VAL A 120 8.31 -0.89 -1.61
CA VAL A 120 7.46 -1.40 -2.69
C VAL A 120 8.30 -1.71 -3.93
N ALA A 121 9.19 -0.80 -4.34
CA ALA A 121 10.06 -1.02 -5.48
C ALA A 121 11.00 -2.23 -5.28
N GLN A 122 11.55 -2.39 -4.07
CA GLN A 122 12.37 -3.56 -3.73
C GLN A 122 11.57 -4.86 -3.72
N TYR A 123 10.34 -4.83 -3.19
CA TYR A 123 9.44 -5.97 -3.21
C TYR A 123 9.06 -6.37 -4.63
N GLU A 124 8.68 -5.41 -5.48
CA GLU A 124 8.38 -5.66 -6.89
C GLU A 124 9.59 -6.22 -7.65
N ALA A 125 10.79 -5.69 -7.39
CA ALA A 125 12.03 -6.22 -7.94
C ALA A 125 12.31 -7.65 -7.48
N ALA A 126 12.08 -7.96 -6.19
CA ALA A 126 12.23 -9.31 -5.66
C ALA A 126 11.23 -10.28 -6.29
N VAL A 127 9.97 -9.87 -6.47
CA VAL A 127 8.94 -10.67 -7.17
C VAL A 127 9.31 -10.89 -8.63
N ALA A 128 9.82 -9.87 -9.32
CA ALA A 128 10.27 -10.00 -10.71
C ALA A 128 11.46 -10.96 -10.82
N SER A 129 12.45 -10.86 -9.93
CA SER A 129 13.58 -11.79 -9.86
C SER A 129 13.13 -13.22 -9.60
N ALA A 130 12.24 -13.43 -8.61
CA ALA A 130 11.72 -14.74 -8.28
C ALA A 130 10.95 -15.38 -9.46
N LYS A 131 10.18 -14.58 -10.21
CA LYS A 131 9.50 -15.05 -11.43
C LYS A 131 10.50 -15.41 -12.53
N ALA A 132 11.55 -14.61 -12.72
CA ALA A 132 12.59 -14.90 -13.70
C ALA A 132 13.35 -16.19 -13.35
N ASP A 133 13.68 -16.40 -12.08
CA ASP A 133 14.37 -17.61 -11.63
C ASP A 133 13.47 -18.84 -11.70
N ALA A 134 12.18 -18.73 -11.37
CA ALA A 134 11.21 -19.79 -11.58
C ALA A 134 11.10 -20.17 -13.08
N ALA A 135 11.06 -19.19 -13.98
CA ALA A 135 11.05 -19.44 -15.42
C ALA A 135 12.33 -20.19 -15.88
N LYS A 136 13.51 -19.77 -15.41
CA LYS A 136 14.78 -20.47 -15.69
C LYS A 136 14.76 -21.91 -15.21
N VAL A 137 14.22 -22.18 -14.01
CA VAL A 137 14.11 -23.55 -13.48
C VAL A 137 13.18 -24.40 -14.33
N VAL A 138 12.03 -23.85 -14.73
CA VAL A 138 11.08 -24.55 -15.62
C VAL A 138 11.71 -24.85 -16.97
N ASP A 139 12.41 -23.90 -17.57
CA ASP A 139 13.06 -24.08 -18.87
C ASP A 139 14.22 -25.08 -18.79
N ALA A 140 15.02 -25.05 -17.71
CA ALA A 140 16.05 -26.05 -17.45
C ALA A 140 15.45 -27.45 -17.27
N ALA A 141 14.34 -27.58 -16.52
CA ALA A 141 13.64 -28.84 -16.35
C ALA A 141 13.10 -29.38 -17.67
N ARG A 142 12.53 -28.52 -18.52
CA ARG A 142 12.06 -28.89 -19.87
C ARG A 142 13.21 -29.37 -20.76
N ALA A 143 14.35 -28.68 -20.75
CA ALA A 143 15.53 -29.06 -21.52
C ALA A 143 16.07 -30.43 -21.09
N THR A 144 16.18 -30.67 -19.78
CA THR A 144 16.60 -31.97 -19.22
C THR A 144 15.60 -33.07 -19.59
N LEU A 145 14.30 -32.81 -19.46
CA LEU A 145 13.25 -33.78 -19.79
C LEU A 145 13.29 -34.17 -21.27
N GLU A 146 13.46 -33.20 -22.17
CA GLU A 146 13.56 -33.49 -23.61
C GLU A 146 14.84 -34.29 -23.92
N SER A 147 15.97 -33.96 -23.30
CA SER A 147 17.21 -34.74 -23.44
C SER A 147 17.02 -36.19 -22.97
N GLU A 148 16.41 -36.41 -21.80
CA GLU A 148 16.11 -37.76 -21.30
C GLU A 148 15.11 -38.50 -22.19
N ARG A 149 14.11 -37.80 -22.70
CA ARG A 149 13.12 -38.36 -23.64
C ARG A 149 13.81 -38.85 -24.90
N GLN A 150 14.67 -38.04 -25.50
CA GLN A 150 15.44 -38.41 -26.69
C GLN A 150 16.37 -39.59 -26.41
N ALA A 151 17.07 -39.59 -25.26
CA ALA A 151 17.93 -40.70 -24.85
C ALA A 151 17.14 -42.02 -24.70
N LYS A 152 15.97 -41.98 -24.04
CA LYS A 152 15.10 -43.16 -23.89
C LYS A 152 14.53 -43.65 -25.22
N ILE A 153 14.17 -42.75 -26.12
CA ILE A 153 13.71 -43.12 -27.47
C ILE A 153 14.85 -43.78 -28.25
N ALA A 154 16.06 -43.22 -28.21
CA ALA A 154 17.23 -43.79 -28.85
C ALA A 154 17.57 -45.18 -28.29
N GLU A 155 17.54 -45.34 -26.97
CA GLU A 155 17.75 -46.63 -26.30
C GLU A 155 16.66 -47.66 -26.69
N ALA A 156 15.39 -47.25 -26.69
CA ALA A 156 14.29 -48.12 -27.10
C ALA A 156 14.44 -48.55 -28.57
N ASN A 157 14.78 -47.64 -29.48
CA ASN A 157 15.04 -47.95 -30.87
C ASN A 157 16.23 -48.92 -31.03
N SER A 158 17.32 -48.70 -30.29
CA SER A 158 18.47 -49.62 -30.27
C SER A 158 18.07 -51.01 -29.80
N ARG A 159 17.25 -51.11 -28.75
CA ARG A 159 16.74 -52.40 -28.23
C ARG A 159 15.82 -53.10 -29.24
N ILE A 160 14.96 -52.34 -29.92
CA ILE A 160 14.08 -52.87 -30.96
C ILE A 160 14.91 -53.42 -32.13
N ASN A 161 15.91 -52.67 -32.58
CA ASN A 161 16.80 -53.09 -33.67
C ASN A 161 17.59 -54.35 -33.30
N ALA A 162 18.18 -54.40 -32.11
CA ALA A 162 18.90 -55.58 -31.63
C ALA A 162 17.98 -56.83 -31.54
N LYS A 163 16.75 -56.66 -31.03
CA LYS A 163 15.76 -57.75 -31.01
C LYS A 163 15.35 -58.19 -32.41
N ARG A 164 15.22 -57.25 -33.35
CA ARG A 164 14.88 -57.55 -34.75
C ARG A 164 16.00 -58.33 -35.42
N GLU A 165 17.26 -57.93 -35.23
CA GLU A 165 18.42 -58.65 -35.74
C GLU A 165 18.55 -60.06 -35.13
N ALA A 166 18.32 -60.19 -33.82
CA ALA A 166 18.27 -61.51 -33.17
C ALA A 166 17.17 -62.40 -33.78
N ALA A 167 15.95 -61.87 -33.91
CA ALA A 167 14.83 -62.60 -34.51
C ALA A 167 15.09 -63.00 -35.97
N LEU A 168 15.77 -62.14 -36.76
CA LEU A 168 16.17 -62.48 -38.12
C LEU A 168 17.22 -63.60 -38.16
N ARG A 169 18.21 -63.58 -37.25
CA ARG A 169 19.20 -64.67 -37.12
C ARG A 169 18.54 -65.98 -36.71
N ASP A 170 17.63 -65.93 -35.74
CA ASP A 170 16.89 -67.11 -35.27
C ASP A 170 16.00 -67.67 -36.39
N ALA A 171 15.34 -66.80 -37.17
CA ALA A 171 14.53 -67.20 -38.31
C ALA A 171 15.38 -67.85 -39.41
N GLU A 172 16.58 -67.33 -39.69
CA GLU A 172 17.48 -67.92 -40.69
C GLU A 172 18.04 -69.27 -40.21
N ALA A 173 18.42 -69.37 -38.93
CA ALA A 173 18.85 -70.64 -38.33
C ALA A 173 17.74 -71.69 -38.35
N ALA A 174 16.51 -71.32 -38.02
CA ALA A 174 15.35 -72.20 -38.08
C ALA A 174 15.05 -72.65 -39.52
N ARG A 175 15.12 -71.74 -40.51
CA ARG A 175 15.00 -72.10 -41.93
C ARG A 175 16.08 -73.07 -42.39
N GLY A 176 17.32 -72.85 -41.98
CA GLY A 176 18.44 -73.77 -42.26
C GLY A 176 18.21 -75.16 -41.65
N ALA A 177 17.79 -75.23 -40.39
CA ALA A 177 17.47 -76.49 -39.72
C ALA A 177 16.31 -77.24 -40.39
N VAL A 178 15.23 -76.52 -40.75
CA VAL A 178 14.08 -77.10 -41.46
C VAL A 178 14.50 -77.61 -42.84
N ARG A 179 15.34 -76.88 -43.58
CA ARG A 179 15.89 -77.36 -44.87
C ARG A 179 16.68 -78.65 -44.71
N GLY A 180 17.55 -78.74 -43.70
CA GLY A 180 18.30 -79.98 -43.43
C GLY A 180 17.40 -81.16 -43.04
N GLN A 181 16.33 -80.92 -42.26
CA GLN A 181 15.34 -81.95 -41.94
C GLN A 181 14.57 -82.42 -43.18
N ILE A 182 14.18 -81.49 -44.06
CA ILE A 182 13.52 -81.82 -45.33
C ILE A 182 14.45 -82.64 -46.22
N GLU A 183 15.72 -82.26 -46.35
CA GLU A 183 16.72 -82.98 -47.16
C GLU A 183 16.91 -84.43 -46.67
N SER A 184 17.02 -84.63 -45.35
CA SER A 184 17.10 -85.97 -44.75
C SER A 184 15.83 -86.78 -45.04
N ALA A 185 14.65 -86.21 -44.81
CA ALA A 185 13.38 -86.90 -45.04
C ALA A 185 13.16 -87.26 -46.52
N VAL A 186 13.53 -86.37 -47.44
CA VAL A 186 13.48 -86.63 -48.89
C VAL A 186 14.45 -87.74 -49.27
N THR A 187 15.68 -87.72 -48.73
CA THR A 187 16.69 -88.77 -48.97
C THR A 187 16.19 -90.14 -48.50
N ASP A 188 15.55 -90.21 -47.33
CA ASP A 188 14.99 -91.46 -46.79
C ASP A 188 13.84 -92.00 -47.67
N VAL A 189 12.94 -91.12 -48.11
CA VAL A 189 11.81 -91.48 -49.01
C VAL A 189 12.32 -91.94 -50.37
N VAL A 190 13.27 -91.23 -50.98
CA VAL A 190 13.85 -91.59 -52.29
C VAL A 190 14.62 -92.90 -52.20
N THR A 191 15.41 -93.12 -51.14
CA THR A 191 16.13 -94.38 -50.90
C THR A 191 15.15 -95.55 -50.81
N SER A 192 14.07 -95.39 -50.04
CA SER A 192 13.03 -96.41 -49.89
C SER A 192 12.30 -96.69 -51.21
N ALA A 193 11.99 -95.66 -51.99
CA ALA A 193 11.33 -95.80 -53.29
C ALA A 193 12.22 -96.49 -54.34
N VAL A 194 13.52 -96.16 -54.38
CA VAL A 194 14.48 -96.81 -55.30
C VAL A 194 14.73 -98.26 -54.91
N GLU A 195 14.86 -98.56 -53.62
CA GLU A 195 14.98 -99.95 -53.13
C GLU A 195 13.73 -100.76 -53.49
N ALA A 196 12.54 -100.21 -53.33
CA ALA A 196 11.28 -100.86 -53.74
C ALA A 196 11.18 -101.09 -55.26
N ALA A 197 11.64 -100.15 -56.09
CA ALA A 197 11.55 -100.24 -57.54
C ALA A 197 12.60 -101.17 -58.17
N THR A 198 13.82 -101.21 -57.61
CA THR A 198 14.96 -101.94 -58.20
C THR A 198 15.31 -103.24 -57.45
N GLY A 199 14.76 -103.44 -56.25
CA GLY A 199 15.04 -104.60 -55.39
C GLY A 199 16.47 -104.62 -54.81
N LYS A 200 17.25 -103.54 -54.98
CA LYS A 200 18.62 -103.40 -54.44
C LYS A 200 18.74 -102.08 -53.68
N ARG A 201 19.53 -102.07 -52.60
CA ARG A 201 19.86 -100.83 -51.89
C ARG A 201 20.73 -99.92 -52.74
N PRO A 202 20.30 -98.67 -53.01
CA PRO A 202 21.12 -97.70 -53.73
C PRO A 202 22.28 -97.19 -52.85
N ASP A 203 23.34 -96.70 -53.49
CA ASP A 203 24.47 -96.08 -52.78
C ASP A 203 24.02 -94.76 -52.11
N ALA A 204 24.22 -94.65 -50.79
CA ALA A 204 23.76 -93.51 -50.00
C ALA A 204 24.43 -92.19 -50.41
N SER A 205 25.68 -92.24 -50.89
CA SER A 205 26.42 -91.05 -51.33
C SER A 205 25.93 -90.52 -52.68
N ALA A 206 25.48 -91.42 -53.57
CA ALA A 206 24.89 -91.05 -54.86
C ALA A 206 23.50 -90.44 -54.71
N VAL A 207 22.64 -91.01 -53.85
CA VAL A 207 21.28 -90.48 -53.60
C VAL A 207 21.34 -89.11 -52.94
N SER A 208 22.15 -88.95 -51.89
CA SER A 208 22.30 -87.65 -51.21
C SER A 208 22.81 -86.55 -52.14
N ARG A 209 23.82 -86.84 -52.98
CA ARG A 209 24.30 -85.88 -54.00
C ARG A 209 23.20 -85.51 -55.00
N ALA A 210 22.43 -86.48 -55.51
CA ALA A 210 21.37 -86.21 -56.49
C ALA A 210 20.21 -85.40 -55.88
N VAL A 211 19.83 -85.66 -54.63
CA VAL A 211 18.83 -84.87 -53.89
C VAL A 211 19.34 -83.45 -53.64
N ALA A 212 20.59 -83.29 -53.19
CA ALA A 212 21.19 -81.97 -52.99
C ALA A 212 21.26 -81.14 -54.29
N ASP A 213 21.64 -81.77 -55.42
CA ASP A 213 21.68 -81.10 -56.73
C ASP A 213 20.29 -80.64 -57.17
N THR A 214 19.27 -81.50 -57.04
CA THR A 214 17.90 -81.17 -57.43
C THR A 214 17.26 -80.12 -56.53
N MET A 215 17.49 -80.18 -55.21
CA MET A 215 17.01 -79.17 -54.27
C MET A 215 17.71 -77.82 -54.48
N SER A 216 18.99 -77.79 -54.85
CA SER A 216 19.72 -76.55 -55.14
C SER A 216 19.32 -75.93 -56.48
N ALA A 217 18.99 -76.75 -57.48
CA ALA A 217 18.54 -76.30 -58.80
C ALA A 217 17.16 -75.62 -58.78
N GLY A 218 16.27 -76.00 -57.85
CA GLY A 218 14.92 -75.45 -57.72
C GLY A 218 14.79 -74.15 -56.91
N VAL A 219 15.88 -73.65 -56.31
CA VAL A 219 15.88 -72.46 -55.43
C VAL A 219 16.35 -71.17 -56.14
N ARG A 220 16.72 -71.22 -57.43
CA ARG A 220 16.95 -70.02 -58.26
C ARG A 220 15.64 -69.43 -58.75
#